data_AF-Q22363-F1
#
_entry.id   AF-Q22363-F1
#
_cell.length_a   1.000
_cell.length_b   1.000
_cell.length_c   1.000
_cell.angle_alpha   90.00
_cell.angle_beta   90.00
_cell.angle_gamma   90.00
#
_symmetry.space_group_name_H-M   'P 1'
#
loop_
_entity.id
_entity.type
_entity.pdbx_description
1 polymer ?
#
loop_
_entity_poly.entity_id
_entity_poly.type
_entity_poly.pdbx_seq_one_letter_code
_entity_poly.pdbx_strand_id
1 'polypeptide(L)'
;MNRVLARFCSSIPSCSQRFTEEELQAIIELKRRSERILDKAAQNVLKGRSWAKAPVLEVSGRKPPASWQRSSKKGQRFFDQNEQIQQSVVKLRWADFAERDVDVLLTSQDETLYTVEVKAVLYGIIQAIHLNETKIRMKSANEVVVRVANKRYTASKEAASFHLITRVVNGNDTKSRENQLKAKLETINEPEKPIKRIAKTTISENDFFQKYRNSIELLKKYS
;
A
#
# COMPACT_ATOMS: atom_id res chain seq x y z
N MET A 1 43.25 16.05 23.71
CA MET A 1 42.34 15.32 22.81
C MET A 1 41.73 14.13 23.56
N ASN A 2 40.41 14.11 23.73
CA ASN A 2 39.69 13.10 24.51
C ASN A 2 39.87 11.70 23.87
N ARG A 3 40.09 10.61 24.64
CA ARG A 3 40.42 9.26 24.08
C ARG A 3 39.40 8.75 23.06
N VAL A 4 38.14 9.15 23.20
CA VAL A 4 37.03 8.80 22.30
C VAL A 4 37.13 9.55 20.97
N LEU A 5 37.46 10.86 21.00
CA LEU A 5 37.72 11.68 19.81
C LEU A 5 38.91 11.15 19.03
N ALA A 6 39.99 10.78 19.71
CA ALA A 6 41.18 10.21 19.08
C ALA A 6 40.87 8.91 18.31
N ARG A 7 40.02 8.03 18.88
CA ARG A 7 39.57 6.81 18.18
C ARG A 7 38.67 7.12 16.98
N PHE A 8 37.72 8.04 17.13
CA PHE A 8 36.81 8.42 16.04
C PHE A 8 37.56 9.03 14.85
N CYS A 9 38.51 9.92 15.12
CA CYS A 9 39.39 10.49 14.10
C CYS A 9 40.35 9.45 13.50
N SER A 10 40.82 8.47 14.28
CA SER A 10 41.69 7.41 13.73
C SER A 10 40.97 6.49 12.72
N SER A 11 39.65 6.35 12.83
CA SER A 11 38.83 5.58 11.89
C SER A 11 38.45 6.35 10.61
N ILE A 12 38.67 7.67 10.56
CA ILE A 12 38.36 8.50 9.39
C ILE A 12 39.59 9.38 9.11
N PRO A 13 40.46 9.00 8.15
CA PRO A 13 41.78 9.62 7.97
C PRO A 13 41.80 11.14 7.75
N SER A 14 40.65 11.76 7.49
CA SER A 14 40.47 13.19 7.21
C SER A 14 39.53 13.92 8.17
N CYS A 15 39.14 13.31 9.30
CA CYS A 15 38.14 13.87 10.21
C CYS A 15 38.57 15.22 10.82
N SER A 16 39.85 15.37 11.19
CA SER A 16 40.39 16.57 11.81
C SER A 16 40.60 17.76 10.86
N GLN A 17 40.47 17.55 9.55
CA GLN A 17 40.57 18.63 8.55
C GLN A 17 39.21 19.19 8.12
N ARG A 18 38.11 18.49 8.45
CA ARG A 18 36.76 18.83 7.97
C ARG A 18 35.83 19.37 9.05
N PHE A 19 36.13 19.13 10.32
CA PHE A 19 35.25 19.47 11.42
C PHE A 19 36.03 20.09 12.59
N THR A 20 35.44 21.06 13.27
CA THR A 20 36.00 21.60 14.52
C THR A 20 35.88 20.58 15.65
N GLU A 21 36.63 20.78 16.75
CA GLU A 21 36.57 19.86 17.89
C GLU A 21 35.17 19.85 18.55
N GLU A 22 34.45 20.98 18.54
CA GLU A 22 33.05 21.04 19.00
C GLU A 22 32.11 20.24 18.07
N GLU A 23 32.26 20.36 16.75
CA GLU A 23 31.43 19.62 15.79
C GLU A 23 31.64 18.10 15.91
N LEU A 24 32.89 17.69 16.05
CA LEU A 24 33.26 16.30 16.28
C LEU A 24 32.68 15.75 17.59
N GLN A 25 32.71 16.55 18.68
CA GLN A 25 32.04 16.20 19.93
C GLN A 25 30.52 16.06 19.75
N ALA A 26 29.88 16.98 19.02
CA ALA A 26 28.45 16.94 18.76
C ALA A 26 28.05 15.70 17.94
N ILE A 27 28.84 15.32 16.93
CA ILE A 27 28.62 14.11 16.13
C ILE A 27 28.73 12.85 17.00
N ILE A 28 29.75 12.78 17.85
CA ILE A 28 29.93 11.64 18.77
C ILE A 28 28.76 11.54 19.75
N GLU A 29 28.31 12.67 20.30
CA GLU A 29 27.18 12.73 21.21
C GLU A 29 25.87 12.33 20.50
N LEU A 30 25.65 12.79 19.27
CA LEU A 30 24.52 12.38 18.42
C LEU A 30 24.54 10.89 18.12
N LYS A 31 25.71 10.35 17.74
CA LYS A 31 25.88 8.92 17.51
C LYS A 31 25.56 8.13 18.78
N ARG A 32 26.08 8.55 19.93
CA ARG A 32 25.83 7.91 21.22
C ARG A 32 24.35 7.97 21.63
N ARG A 33 23.65 9.06 21.32
CA ARG A 33 22.19 9.18 21.50
C ARG A 33 21.41 8.29 20.54
N SER A 34 21.88 8.13 19.30
CA SER A 34 21.24 7.25 18.30
C SER A 34 21.46 5.76 18.59
N GLU A 35 22.60 5.39 19.18
CA GLU A 35 22.95 4.03 19.59
C GLU A 35 22.39 3.64 20.96
N ARG A 36 21.85 4.61 21.72
CA ARG A 36 21.15 4.32 22.96
C ARG A 36 19.97 3.40 22.64
N ILE A 37 20.04 2.17 23.16
CA ILE A 37 18.97 1.18 23.05
C ILE A 37 17.71 1.82 23.62
N LEU A 38 16.80 2.19 22.72
CA LEU A 38 15.53 2.78 23.08
C LEU A 38 14.78 1.79 23.96
N ASP A 39 14.23 2.27 25.07
CA ASP A 39 13.34 1.46 25.89
C ASP A 39 12.12 0.99 25.07
N LYS A 40 11.44 -0.06 25.53
CA LYS A 40 10.29 -0.64 24.82
C LYS A 40 9.18 0.40 24.56
N ALA A 41 9.01 1.39 25.44
CA ALA A 41 7.98 2.40 25.30
C ALA A 41 8.30 3.37 24.15
N ALA A 42 9.53 3.88 24.09
CA ALA A 42 10.02 4.74 23.03
C ALA A 42 10.06 4.01 21.68
N GLN A 43 10.45 2.73 21.65
CA GLN A 43 10.34 1.90 20.44
C GLN A 43 8.90 1.77 19.96
N ASN A 44 7.93 1.55 20.86
CA ASN A 44 6.52 1.45 20.50
C ASN A 44 5.96 2.78 19.98
N VAL A 45 6.32 3.91 20.60
CA VAL A 45 5.94 5.25 20.12
C VAL A 45 6.53 5.51 18.73
N LEU A 46 7.80 5.18 18.50
CA LEU A 46 8.45 5.34 17.19
C LEU A 46 7.85 4.41 16.13
N LYS A 47 7.57 3.15 16.47
CA LYS A 47 6.85 2.22 15.57
C LYS A 47 5.47 2.78 15.20
N GLY A 48 4.71 3.28 16.16
CA GLY A 48 3.43 3.94 15.94
C GLY A 48 3.55 5.16 15.02
N ARG A 49 4.52 6.04 15.28
CA ARG A 49 4.81 7.22 14.45
C ARG A 49 5.23 6.85 13.02
N SER A 50 5.96 5.75 12.83
CA SER A 50 6.37 5.31 11.50
C SER A 50 5.18 4.90 10.63
N TRP A 51 4.12 4.35 11.23
CA TRP A 51 2.87 4.07 10.52
C TRP A 51 2.04 5.32 10.28
N ALA A 52 2.05 6.29 11.21
CA ALA A 52 1.33 7.55 11.04
C ALA A 52 1.83 8.36 9.83
N LYS A 53 3.12 8.25 9.49
CA LYS A 53 3.72 8.87 8.29
C LYS A 53 3.60 8.01 7.02
N ALA A 54 3.14 6.77 7.12
CA ALA A 54 3.00 5.93 5.95
C ALA A 54 1.86 6.45 5.08
N PRO A 55 2.05 6.51 3.74
CA PRO A 55 1.04 6.97 2.81
C PRO A 55 -0.23 6.12 2.92
N VAL A 56 -1.36 6.78 2.70
CA VAL A 56 -2.69 6.16 2.80
C VAL A 56 -3.22 5.88 1.39
N LEU A 57 -3.63 4.64 1.17
CA LEU A 57 -4.22 4.16 -0.07
C LEU A 57 -5.61 3.57 0.20
N GLU A 58 -6.64 4.19 -0.33
CA GLU A 58 -7.98 3.62 -0.36
C GLU A 58 -8.15 2.72 -1.59
N VAL A 59 -8.66 1.52 -1.36
CA VAL A 59 -8.94 0.53 -2.42
C VAL A 59 -10.40 0.12 -2.35
N SER A 60 -11.07 0.15 -3.51
CA SER A 60 -12.46 -0.29 -3.61
C SER A 60 -12.76 -0.94 -4.95
N GLY A 61 -13.69 -1.89 -4.92
CA GLY A 61 -14.24 -2.55 -6.09
C GLY A 61 -15.67 -2.09 -6.36
N ARG A 62 -15.98 -1.68 -7.59
CA ARG A 62 -17.35 -1.34 -7.99
C ARG A 62 -17.81 -2.27 -9.09
N LYS A 63 -18.90 -3.01 -8.84
CA LYS A 63 -19.62 -3.72 -9.89
C LYS A 63 -20.74 -2.81 -10.45
N PRO A 64 -20.96 -2.74 -11.77
CA PRO A 64 -22.13 -2.06 -12.32
C PRO A 64 -23.41 -2.72 -11.80
N PRO A 65 -24.47 -1.95 -11.49
CA PRO A 65 -25.72 -2.50 -10.98
C PRO A 65 -26.35 -3.47 -11.98
N ALA A 66 -26.77 -4.65 -11.51
CA ALA A 66 -27.33 -5.73 -12.34
C ALA A 66 -28.62 -5.33 -13.10
N SER A 67 -29.24 -4.20 -12.79
CA SER A 67 -30.51 -3.76 -13.36
C SER A 67 -30.45 -3.25 -14.80
N TRP A 68 -29.32 -3.38 -15.51
CA TRP A 68 -29.24 -3.04 -16.93
C TRP A 68 -30.03 -4.00 -17.85
N GLN A 69 -30.53 -5.12 -17.32
CA GLN A 69 -31.58 -5.91 -17.98
C GLN A 69 -33.00 -5.43 -17.65
N ARG A 70 -33.21 -4.15 -17.32
CA ARG A 70 -34.53 -3.54 -17.45
C ARG A 70 -34.81 -3.30 -18.92
N SER A 71 -35.17 -4.36 -19.64
CA SER A 71 -36.12 -4.24 -20.74
C SER A 71 -37.34 -3.51 -20.16
N SER A 72 -37.48 -2.23 -20.52
CA SER A 72 -38.75 -1.54 -20.39
C SER A 72 -39.83 -2.44 -21.00
N LYS A 73 -41.06 -2.41 -20.45
CA LYS A 73 -42.23 -3.11 -21.02
C LYS A 73 -42.48 -2.79 -22.51
N LYS A 74 -41.74 -1.86 -23.12
CA LYS A 74 -41.75 -1.50 -24.55
C LYS A 74 -40.43 -1.73 -25.33
N GLY A 75 -39.49 -2.53 -24.84
CA GLY A 75 -38.36 -3.01 -25.66
C GLY A 75 -37.33 -1.96 -26.13
N GLN A 76 -37.48 -0.68 -25.81
CA GLN A 76 -36.46 0.34 -26.11
C GLN A 76 -35.37 0.36 -25.03
N ARG A 77 -34.13 0.13 -25.47
CA ARG A 77 -32.91 0.33 -24.67
C ARG A 77 -32.60 1.84 -24.66
N PHE A 78 -32.62 2.45 -23.48
CA PHE A 78 -32.09 3.80 -23.31
C PHE A 78 -30.57 3.70 -23.18
N PHE A 79 -29.84 4.28 -24.14
CA PHE A 79 -28.42 4.52 -24.03
C PHE A 79 -28.23 5.93 -23.46
N ASP A 80 -28.04 6.05 -22.15
CA ASP A 80 -27.50 7.28 -21.59
C ASP A 80 -26.00 7.34 -21.90
N GLN A 81 -25.60 8.33 -22.70
CA GLN A 81 -24.24 8.49 -23.22
C GLN A 81 -23.16 8.72 -22.13
N ASN A 82 -23.57 8.90 -20.86
CA ASN A 82 -22.67 9.13 -19.72
C ASN A 82 -22.45 7.89 -18.82
N GLU A 83 -23.05 6.74 -19.13
CA GLU A 83 -22.94 5.50 -18.33
C GLU A 83 -22.13 4.39 -19.05
N GLN A 84 -21.05 4.76 -19.72
CA GLN A 84 -20.27 3.88 -20.61
C GLN A 84 -19.45 2.76 -19.93
N ILE A 85 -19.50 2.59 -18.60
CA ILE A 85 -18.71 1.55 -17.93
C ILE A 85 -19.63 0.39 -17.51
N GLN A 86 -19.95 -0.47 -18.47
CA GLN A 86 -20.58 -1.79 -18.23
C GLN A 86 -19.63 -2.79 -17.57
N GLN A 87 -18.44 -2.36 -17.18
CA GLN A 87 -17.37 -3.20 -16.65
C GLN A 87 -17.21 -2.97 -15.16
N SER A 88 -16.85 -4.03 -14.43
CA SER A 88 -16.43 -3.88 -13.04
C SER A 88 -15.16 -3.02 -12.99
N VAL A 89 -15.04 -2.14 -11.99
CA VAL A 89 -13.91 -1.22 -11.85
C VAL A 89 -13.25 -1.40 -10.50
N VAL A 90 -11.94 -1.52 -10.50
CA VAL A 90 -11.10 -1.36 -9.31
C VAL A 90 -10.64 0.10 -9.24
N LYS A 91 -10.86 0.73 -8.10
CA LYS A 91 -10.45 2.12 -7.83
C LYS A 91 -9.35 2.15 -6.80
N LEU A 92 -8.22 2.75 -7.17
CA LEU A 92 -7.10 3.01 -6.27
C LEU A 92 -6.99 4.52 -6.04
N ARG A 93 -7.02 4.96 -4.78
CA ARG A 93 -7.04 6.37 -4.37
C ARG A 93 -6.00 6.66 -3.29
N TRP A 94 -4.97 7.43 -3.63
CA TRP A 94 -3.87 7.78 -2.70
C TRP A 94 -4.14 9.10 -1.98
N ALA A 95 -4.41 9.10 -0.67
CA ALA A 95 -4.88 10.28 0.07
C ALA A 95 -4.11 11.57 -0.27
N ASP A 96 -2.78 11.49 -0.24
CA ASP A 96 -1.88 12.64 -0.42
C ASP A 96 -1.32 12.79 -1.85
N PHE A 97 -1.59 11.85 -2.76
CA PHE A 97 -0.95 11.77 -4.08
C PHE A 97 -1.97 11.48 -5.20
N ALA A 98 -2.85 12.43 -5.49
CA ALA A 98 -3.94 12.25 -6.46
C ALA A 98 -3.46 11.91 -7.89
N GLU A 99 -2.22 12.26 -8.25
CA GLU A 99 -1.58 11.90 -9.52
C GLU A 99 -1.31 10.40 -9.65
N ARG A 100 -1.33 9.64 -8.55
CA ARG A 100 -1.14 8.18 -8.53
C ARG A 100 -2.46 7.42 -8.68
N ASP A 101 -3.59 8.11 -8.66
CA ASP A 101 -4.89 7.48 -8.76
C ASP A 101 -5.08 6.78 -10.09
N VAL A 102 -5.69 5.60 -10.03
CA VAL A 102 -6.01 4.83 -11.21
C VAL A 102 -7.36 4.13 -11.05
N ASP A 103 -8.12 4.13 -12.15
CA ASP A 103 -9.27 3.26 -12.35
C ASP A 103 -8.86 2.13 -13.29
N VAL A 104 -9.02 0.89 -12.82
CA VAL A 104 -8.71 -0.31 -13.60
C VAL A 104 -10.01 -0.95 -14.03
N LEU A 105 -10.24 -0.98 -15.34
CA LEU A 105 -11.42 -1.58 -15.95
C LEU A 105 -11.21 -3.10 -16.07
N LEU A 106 -12.02 -3.87 -15.35
CA LEU A 106 -11.92 -5.33 -15.32
C LEU A 106 -12.58 -5.94 -16.55
N THR A 107 -11.92 -6.94 -17.11
CA THR A 107 -12.34 -7.56 -18.37
C THR A 107 -13.36 -8.68 -18.17
N SER A 108 -13.35 -9.32 -17.00
CA SER A 108 -14.19 -10.48 -16.70
C SER A 108 -15.64 -10.08 -16.39
N GLN A 109 -16.58 -10.83 -16.96
CA GLN A 109 -18.02 -10.67 -16.69
C GLN A 109 -18.48 -11.44 -15.43
N ASP A 110 -17.70 -12.44 -15.00
CA ASP A 110 -18.04 -13.32 -13.87
C ASP A 110 -17.61 -12.76 -12.51
N GLU A 111 -17.17 -11.50 -12.48
CA GLU A 111 -16.76 -10.84 -11.25
C GLU A 111 -17.93 -10.73 -10.26
N THR A 112 -17.70 -11.20 -9.04
CA THR A 112 -18.56 -10.93 -7.89
C THR A 112 -18.09 -9.66 -7.19
N LEU A 113 -18.95 -8.98 -6.43
CA LEU A 113 -18.50 -7.82 -5.64
C LEU A 113 -17.29 -8.17 -4.77
N TYR A 114 -17.27 -9.38 -4.20
CA TYR A 114 -16.17 -9.87 -3.40
C TYR A 114 -14.87 -10.01 -4.21
N THR A 115 -14.89 -10.63 -5.39
CA THR A 115 -13.68 -10.81 -6.21
C THR A 115 -13.10 -9.48 -6.69
N VAL A 116 -13.96 -8.50 -7.03
CA VAL A 116 -13.50 -7.13 -7.40
C VAL A 116 -12.80 -6.46 -6.20
N GLU A 117 -13.33 -6.63 -4.99
CA GLU A 117 -12.71 -6.06 -3.78
C GLU A 117 -11.37 -6.74 -3.44
N VAL A 118 -11.26 -8.06 -3.62
CA VAL A 118 -9.97 -8.78 -3.49
C VAL A 118 -8.95 -8.27 -4.51
N LYS A 119 -9.37 -8.09 -5.77
CA LYS A 119 -8.54 -7.50 -6.82
C LYS A 119 -8.12 -6.08 -6.46
N ALA A 120 -9.01 -5.27 -5.87
CA ALA A 120 -8.68 -3.91 -5.45
C ALA A 120 -7.52 -3.88 -4.45
N VAL A 121 -7.53 -4.75 -3.44
CA VAL A 121 -6.42 -4.87 -2.49
C VAL A 121 -5.14 -5.34 -3.18
N LEU A 122 -5.22 -6.39 -4.00
CA LEU A 122 -4.04 -6.91 -4.70
C LEU A 122 -3.43 -5.87 -5.64
N TYR A 123 -4.25 -5.14 -6.39
CA TYR A 123 -3.79 -4.14 -7.35
C TYR A 123 -3.20 -2.93 -6.62
N GLY A 124 -3.76 -2.53 -5.47
CA GLY A 124 -3.17 -1.52 -4.60
C GLY A 124 -1.76 -1.89 -4.12
N ILE A 125 -1.56 -3.16 -3.72
CA ILE A 125 -0.24 -3.68 -3.33
C ILE A 125 0.74 -3.64 -4.51
N ILE A 126 0.32 -4.15 -5.67
CA ILE A 126 1.14 -4.17 -6.88
C ILE A 126 1.58 -2.75 -7.26
N GLN A 127 0.66 -1.79 -7.20
CA GLN A 127 0.95 -0.39 -7.49
C GLN A 127 1.91 0.22 -6.46
N ALA A 128 1.71 -0.04 -5.17
CA ALA A 128 2.60 0.45 -4.12
C ALA A 128 4.03 -0.08 -4.27
N ILE A 129 4.19 -1.35 -4.65
CA ILE A 129 5.51 -1.94 -4.96
C ILE A 129 6.15 -1.23 -6.15
N HIS A 130 5.37 -0.93 -7.21
CA HIS A 130 5.88 -0.18 -8.35
C HIS A 130 6.38 1.22 -7.98
N LEU A 131 5.71 1.86 -7.05
CA LEU A 131 6.06 3.18 -6.52
C LEU A 131 7.22 3.13 -5.52
N ASN A 132 7.82 1.95 -5.30
CA ASN A 132 8.88 1.69 -4.33
C ASN A 132 8.51 2.08 -2.88
N GLU A 133 7.22 1.97 -2.54
CA GLU A 133 6.78 2.18 -1.16
C GLU A 133 7.25 1.02 -0.28
N THR A 134 7.81 1.34 0.89
CA THR A 134 8.22 0.34 1.88
C THR A 134 7.16 0.11 2.95
N LYS A 135 6.26 1.09 3.16
CA LYS A 135 5.14 1.01 4.09
C LYS A 135 3.92 1.72 3.53
N ILE A 136 2.75 1.08 3.61
CA ILE A 136 1.47 1.70 3.23
C ILE A 136 0.37 1.37 4.26
N ARG A 137 -0.53 2.33 4.48
CA ARG A 137 -1.81 2.09 5.17
C ARG A 137 -2.90 2.00 4.12
N MET A 138 -3.39 0.79 3.90
CA MET A 138 -4.49 0.54 2.99
C MET A 138 -5.82 0.59 3.74
N LYS A 139 -6.84 1.14 3.08
CA LYS A 139 -8.20 1.22 3.60
C LYS A 139 -9.19 0.63 2.61
N SER A 140 -10.12 -0.17 3.11
CA SER A 140 -11.23 -0.71 2.31
C SER A 140 -12.52 -0.66 3.10
N ALA A 141 -13.64 -0.40 2.42
CA ALA A 141 -14.97 -0.49 3.03
C ALA A 141 -15.43 -1.95 3.22
N ASN A 142 -14.81 -2.91 2.54
CA ASN A 142 -15.21 -4.31 2.62
C ASN A 142 -14.54 -5.02 3.80
N GLU A 143 -15.26 -5.13 4.92
CA GLU A 143 -14.77 -5.79 6.13
C GLU A 143 -14.33 -7.24 5.91
N VAL A 144 -14.99 -7.99 5.02
CA VAL A 144 -14.65 -9.39 4.78
C VAL A 144 -13.25 -9.49 4.19
N VAL A 145 -12.97 -8.68 3.16
CA VAL A 145 -11.64 -8.64 2.53
C VAL A 145 -10.58 -8.18 3.52
N VAL A 146 -10.87 -7.17 4.33
CA VAL A 146 -9.98 -6.71 5.41
C VAL A 146 -9.66 -7.88 6.35
N ARG A 147 -10.68 -8.59 6.85
CA ARG A 147 -10.49 -9.67 7.81
C ARG A 147 -9.69 -10.85 7.22
N VAL A 148 -9.98 -11.25 5.98
CA VAL A 148 -9.25 -12.34 5.30
C VAL A 148 -7.78 -11.96 5.06
N ALA A 149 -7.53 -10.77 4.51
CA ALA A 149 -6.17 -10.27 4.28
C ALA A 149 -5.33 -10.17 5.57
N ASN A 150 -5.99 -9.88 6.69
CA ASN A 150 -5.38 -9.86 8.01
C ASN A 150 -5.27 -11.26 8.66
N LYS A 151 -5.45 -12.36 7.90
CA LYS A 151 -5.43 -13.77 8.36
C LYS A 151 -6.42 -14.08 9.49
N ARG A 152 -7.51 -13.33 9.60
CA ARG A 152 -8.57 -13.58 10.61
C ARG A 152 -9.62 -14.57 10.12
N TYR A 153 -9.69 -14.82 8.82
CA TYR A 153 -10.58 -15.77 8.16
C TYR A 153 -9.85 -16.44 7.01
N THR A 154 -10.30 -17.65 6.66
CA THR A 154 -9.76 -18.43 5.55
C THR A 154 -10.63 -18.24 4.30
N ALA A 155 -10.06 -17.86 3.18
CA ALA A 155 -10.76 -17.79 1.90
C ALA A 155 -10.50 -19.03 1.04
N SER A 156 -11.53 -19.56 0.39
CA SER A 156 -11.42 -20.75 -0.47
C SER A 156 -11.22 -20.40 -1.95
N LYS A 157 -12.04 -19.51 -2.51
CA LYS A 157 -12.08 -19.25 -3.96
C LYS A 157 -10.88 -18.43 -4.46
N GLU A 158 -10.44 -17.43 -3.71
CA GLU A 158 -9.38 -16.49 -4.08
C GLU A 158 -8.08 -16.73 -3.31
N ALA A 159 -7.86 -17.98 -2.88
CA ALA A 159 -6.74 -18.35 -2.01
C ALA A 159 -5.38 -17.89 -2.56
N ALA A 160 -5.16 -17.92 -3.87
CA ALA A 160 -3.93 -17.43 -4.49
C ALA A 160 -3.74 -15.90 -4.32
N SER A 161 -4.79 -15.11 -4.59
CA SER A 161 -4.75 -13.66 -4.42
C SER A 161 -4.55 -13.28 -2.95
N PHE A 162 -5.27 -13.93 -2.04
CA PHE A 162 -5.08 -13.70 -0.60
C PHE A 162 -3.71 -14.17 -0.11
N HIS A 163 -3.15 -15.23 -0.67
CA HIS A 163 -1.79 -15.64 -0.36
C HIS A 163 -0.79 -14.52 -0.70
N LEU A 164 -0.91 -13.88 -1.87
CA LEU A 164 -0.07 -12.74 -2.22
C LEU A 164 -0.32 -11.52 -1.31
N ILE A 165 -1.58 -11.21 -0.99
CA ILE A 165 -1.95 -10.11 -0.09
C ILE A 165 -1.35 -10.32 1.31
N THR A 166 -1.50 -11.51 1.87
CA THR A 166 -1.07 -11.86 3.23
C THR A 166 0.44 -11.94 3.41
N ARG A 167 1.23 -11.90 2.31
CA ARG A 167 2.70 -11.76 2.36
C ARG A 167 3.14 -10.35 2.76
N VAL A 168 2.33 -9.33 2.47
CA VAL A 168 2.65 -7.93 2.80
C VAL A 168 1.75 -7.38 3.91
N VAL A 169 0.51 -7.85 4.01
CA VAL A 169 -0.42 -7.45 5.07
C VAL A 169 -0.09 -8.19 6.36
N ASN A 170 0.18 -7.45 7.44
CA ASN A 170 0.59 -7.99 8.73
C ASN A 170 1.72 -9.03 8.63
N GLY A 171 2.67 -8.82 7.72
CA GLY A 171 3.88 -9.64 7.67
C GLY A 171 4.57 -9.62 9.03
N ASN A 172 4.59 -10.76 9.72
CA ASN A 172 5.26 -10.87 11.01
C ASN A 172 6.76 -10.68 10.78
N ASP A 173 7.26 -9.53 11.22
CA ASP A 173 8.65 -9.13 11.18
C ASP A 173 9.52 -10.13 11.96
N THR A 174 9.97 -11.19 11.28
CA THR A 174 11.17 -11.95 11.68
C THR A 174 12.17 -12.10 10.54
N LYS A 175 11.76 -11.92 9.27
CA LYS A 175 12.66 -11.99 8.09
C LYS A 175 12.33 -11.00 6.97
N SER A 176 11.44 -10.03 7.20
CA SER A 176 11.10 -9.04 6.16
C SER A 176 12.37 -8.32 5.73
N ARG A 177 12.79 -8.54 4.49
CA ARG A 177 13.96 -7.87 3.91
C ARG A 177 13.72 -6.37 3.97
N GLU A 178 14.78 -5.60 4.20
CA GLU A 178 14.73 -4.14 4.43
C GLU A 178 13.95 -3.35 3.36
N ASN A 179 13.78 -3.94 2.17
CA ASN A 179 13.12 -3.33 1.00
C ASN A 179 11.78 -3.98 0.61
N GLN A 180 11.18 -4.79 1.49
CA GLN A 180 9.87 -5.39 1.23
C GLN A 180 8.75 -4.43 1.64
N LEU A 181 7.73 -4.29 0.79
CA LEU A 181 6.52 -3.56 1.15
C LEU A 181 5.84 -4.19 2.38
N LYS A 182 5.55 -3.35 3.38
CA LYS A 182 4.70 -3.70 4.53
C LYS A 182 3.39 -2.95 4.42
N ALA A 183 2.29 -3.67 4.45
CA ALA A 183 0.96 -3.10 4.41
C ALA A 183 0.22 -3.33 5.74
N LYS A 184 -0.53 -2.32 6.16
CA LYS A 184 -1.65 -2.50 7.09
C LYS A 184 -2.92 -2.29 6.32
N LEU A 185 -3.85 -3.24 6.41
CA LEU A 185 -5.17 -3.10 5.79
C LEU A 185 -6.21 -2.92 6.89
N GLU A 186 -6.91 -1.79 6.85
CA GLU A 186 -7.88 -1.36 7.85
C GLU A 186 -9.24 -1.12 7.17
N THR A 187 -10.32 -1.30 7.95
CA THR A 187 -11.66 -0.94 7.49
C THR A 187 -11.81 0.58 7.51
N ILE A 188 -12.48 1.15 6.50
CA ILE A 188 -12.91 2.55 6.54
C ILE A 188 -14.03 2.67 7.58
N ASN A 189 -13.72 3.27 8.73
CA ASN A 189 -14.70 3.54 9.78
C ASN A 189 -15.14 5.01 9.70
N GLU A 190 -16.41 5.31 9.96
CA GLU A 190 -16.84 6.70 10.21
C GLU A 190 -16.06 7.22 11.44
N PRO A 191 -15.32 8.35 11.35
CA PRO A 191 -15.59 9.56 10.56
C PRO A 191 -14.87 9.67 9.22
N GLU A 192 -14.09 8.68 8.81
CA GLU A 192 -13.30 8.76 7.59
C GLU A 192 -14.20 8.60 6.36
N LYS A 193 -14.47 9.72 5.68
CA LYS A 193 -15.23 9.69 4.43
C LYS A 193 -14.36 9.09 3.31
N PRO A 194 -14.90 8.18 2.49
CA PRO A 194 -14.18 7.63 1.35
C PRO A 194 -13.79 8.73 0.36
N ILE A 195 -12.63 8.58 -0.27
CA ILE A 195 -12.10 9.54 -1.24
C ILE A 195 -12.95 9.48 -2.52
N LYS A 196 -13.81 10.48 -2.72
CA LYS A 196 -14.76 10.53 -3.85
C LYS A 196 -14.19 11.04 -5.18
N ARG A 197 -12.89 11.35 -5.25
CA ARG A 197 -12.32 11.98 -6.45
C ARG A 197 -12.18 11.00 -7.62
N ILE A 198 -12.18 11.56 -8.83
CA ILE A 198 -12.06 10.82 -10.09
C ILE A 198 -10.57 10.71 -10.44
N ALA A 199 -10.13 9.51 -10.84
CA ALA A 199 -8.76 9.30 -11.28
C ALA A 199 -8.52 10.00 -12.62
N LYS A 200 -7.33 10.58 -12.81
CA LYS A 200 -6.92 11.10 -14.12
C LYS A 200 -6.60 9.97 -15.10
N THR A 201 -6.21 8.81 -14.58
CA THR A 201 -5.79 7.65 -15.37
C THR A 201 -6.81 6.53 -15.25
N THR A 202 -7.31 6.08 -16.39
CA THR A 202 -8.14 4.88 -16.52
C THR A 202 -7.44 3.92 -17.48
N ILE A 203 -7.25 2.67 -17.07
CA ILE A 203 -6.55 1.65 -17.88
C ILE A 203 -7.31 0.33 -17.87
N SER A 204 -7.10 -0.48 -18.91
CA SER A 204 -7.61 -1.85 -18.91
C SER A 204 -6.84 -2.72 -17.91
N GLU A 205 -7.46 -3.80 -17.45
CA GLU A 205 -6.80 -4.79 -16.58
C GLU A 205 -5.55 -5.41 -17.23
N ASN A 206 -5.57 -5.62 -18.56
CA ASN A 206 -4.41 -6.11 -19.28
C ASN A 206 -3.26 -5.08 -19.27
N ASP A 207 -3.57 -3.80 -19.52
CA ASP A 207 -2.57 -2.73 -19.49
C ASP A 207 -2.01 -2.54 -18.07
N PHE A 208 -2.84 -2.71 -17.04
CA PHE A 208 -2.38 -2.73 -15.66
C PHE A 208 -1.33 -3.83 -15.46
N PHE A 209 -1.61 -5.06 -15.88
CA PHE A 209 -0.65 -6.15 -15.71
C PHE A 209 0.63 -5.98 -16.52
N GLN A 210 0.56 -5.41 -17.73
CA GLN A 210 1.77 -5.09 -18.49
C GLN A 210 2.59 -3.99 -17.82
N LYS A 211 1.95 -2.90 -17.39
CA LYS A 211 2.60 -1.77 -16.73
C LYS A 211 3.29 -2.18 -15.43
N TYR A 212 2.67 -3.08 -14.67
CA TYR A 212 3.14 -3.47 -13.33
C TYR A 212 3.79 -4.86 -13.28
N ARG A 213 4.21 -5.41 -14.42
CA ARG A 213 4.79 -6.75 -14.54
C ARG A 213 5.94 -6.99 -13.56
N ASN A 214 6.88 -6.05 -13.45
CA ASN A 214 8.03 -6.18 -12.55
C ASN A 214 7.59 -6.24 -11.06
N SER A 215 6.61 -5.44 -10.68
CA SER A 215 6.07 -5.41 -9.32
C SER A 215 5.34 -6.70 -8.96
N ILE A 216 4.64 -7.30 -9.93
CA ILE A 216 3.99 -8.61 -9.78
C ILE A 216 5.05 -9.70 -9.55
N GLU A 217 6.11 -9.72 -10.36
CA GLU A 217 7.20 -10.69 -10.19
C GLU A 217 7.96 -10.50 -8.87
N LEU A 218 8.11 -9.25 -8.42
CA LEU A 218 8.71 -8.97 -7.11
C LEU A 218 7.82 -9.47 -5.97
N LEU A 219 6.51 -9.22 -6.02
CA LEU A 219 5.55 -9.69 -5.02
C LEU A 219 5.53 -11.23 -4.92
N LYS A 220 5.63 -11.94 -6.06
CA LYS A 220 5.73 -13.40 -6.09
C LYS A 220 6.99 -13.93 -5.40
N LYS A 221 8.06 -13.14 -5.32
CA LYS A 221 9.33 -13.49 -4.66
C LYS A 221 9.37 -13.14 -3.17
N TYR A 222 8.38 -12.38 -2.68
CA TYR A 222 8.27 -12.12 -1.24
C TYR A 222 7.98 -13.44 -0.51
N SER A 223 8.80 -13.72 0.51
CA SER A 223 8.82 -14.95 1.30
C SER A 223 8.15 -14.77 2.66
#